data_AF-A0A519L3T2-F1
#
_entry.id   AF-A0A519L3T2-F1
#
_cell.length_a   1.000
_cell.length_b   1.000
_cell.length_c   1.000
_cell.angle_alpha   90.00
_cell.angle_beta   90.00
_cell.angle_gamma   90.00
#
_symmetry.space_group_name_H-M   'P 1'
#
loop_
_entity.id
_entity.type
_entity.pdbx_description
1 polymer ?
#
loop_
_entity_poly.entity_id
_entity_poly.type
_entity_poly.pdbx_seq_one_letter_code
_entity_poly.pdbx_strand_id
1 'polypeptide(L)' 'LMDEARAIAAKIAAQSPLAVMANKEMVNAALETTLTQGVQFERRLFHSLFAFEDQKEGMAAFVEKRKPSFKGK' A
#
# COMPACT_ATOMS: atom_id res chain seq x y z
N LEU A 1 15.90 -10.25 17.62
CA LEU A 1 14.88 -10.93 16.79
C LEU A 1 13.46 -10.45 17.06
N MET A 2 12.85 -10.72 18.23
CA MET A 2 11.44 -10.36 18.46
C MET A 2 11.19 -8.85 18.50
N ASP A 3 12.12 -8.09 19.08
CA ASP A 3 11.99 -6.62 19.12
C ASP A 3 12.05 -6.01 17.72
N GLU A 4 12.96 -6.49 16.87
CA GLU A 4 13.09 -6.05 15.48
C GLU A 4 11.85 -6.44 14.66
N ALA A 5 11.36 -7.67 14.80
CA ALA A 5 10.15 -8.12 14.13
C ALA A 5 8.93 -7.27 14.49
N ARG A 6 8.75 -6.95 15.80
CA ARG A 6 7.69 -6.06 16.27
C ARG A 6 7.85 -4.63 15.75
N ALA A 7 9.08 -4.12 15.69
CA ALA A 7 9.35 -2.80 15.15
C ALA A 7 8.96 -2.69 13.66
N ILE A 8 9.26 -3.71 12.85
CA ILE A 8 8.83 -3.76 11.44
C ILE A 8 7.32 -3.92 11.32
N ALA A 9 6.70 -4.80 12.11
CA ALA A 9 5.25 -4.97 12.13
C ALA A 9 4.52 -3.66 12.46
N ALA A 10 5.01 -2.90 13.44
CA ALA A 10 4.46 -1.58 13.79
C ALA A 10 4.58 -0.56 12.65
N LYS A 11 5.70 -0.57 11.90
CA LYS A 11 5.87 0.30 10.73
C LYS A 11 4.86 -0.03 9.62
N ILE A 12 4.62 -1.31 9.36
CA ILE A 12 3.63 -1.76 8.37
C ILE A 12 2.21 -1.43 8.83
N ALA A 13 1.90 -1.68 10.10
CA ALA A 13 0.58 -1.40 10.68
C ALA A 13 0.24 0.10 10.72
N ALA A 14 1.23 0.98 10.65
CA ALA A 14 1.04 2.43 10.55
C ALA A 14 0.73 2.92 9.12
N GLN A 15 0.75 2.06 8.11
CA GLN A 15 0.38 2.39 6.72
C GLN A 15 -1.11 2.16 6.46
N SER A 16 -1.61 2.60 5.30
CA SER A 16 -2.97 2.29 4.85
C SER A 16 -3.16 0.77 4.70
N PRO A 17 -4.15 0.18 5.40
CA PRO A 17 -4.42 -1.26 5.29
C PRO A 17 -4.70 -1.70 3.85
N LEU A 18 -5.48 -0.93 3.09
CA LEU A 18 -5.83 -1.24 1.71
C LEU A 18 -4.60 -1.20 0.80
N ALA A 19 -3.73 -0.19 0.96
CA ALA A 19 -2.49 -0.11 0.20
C ALA A 19 -1.53 -1.27 0.52
N VAL A 20 -1.40 -1.65 1.80
CA VAL A 20 -0.55 -2.78 2.22
C VAL A 20 -1.05 -4.10 1.61
N MET A 21 -2.37 -4.34 1.64
CA MET A 21 -2.96 -5.54 1.04
C MET A 21 -2.75 -5.56 -0.47
N ALA A 22 -3.04 -4.45 -1.17
CA ALA A 22 -2.85 -4.35 -2.61
C ALA A 22 -1.39 -4.57 -3.02
N ASN A 23 -0.44 -3.97 -2.29
CA ASN A 23 0.99 -4.14 -2.55
C ASN A 23 1.42 -5.60 -2.39
N LYS A 24 0.95 -6.30 -1.34
CA LYS A 24 1.23 -7.72 -1.15
C LYS A 24 0.67 -8.57 -2.29
N GLU A 25 -0.55 -8.25 -2.76
CA GLU A 25 -1.18 -8.96 -3.88
C GLU A 25 -0.41 -8.77 -5.19
N MET A 26 0.00 -7.54 -5.50
CA MET A 26 0.81 -7.24 -6.69
C MET A 26 2.14 -7.99 -6.71
N VAL A 27 2.87 -7.97 -5.59
CA VAL A 27 4.16 -8.67 -5.47
C VAL A 27 3.99 -10.17 -5.62
N ASN A 28 2.97 -10.77 -5.00
CA ASN A 28 2.68 -12.20 -5.16
C ASN A 28 2.32 -12.53 -6.62
N ALA A 29 1.47 -11.74 -7.26
CA ALA A 29 1.07 -11.95 -8.65
C ALA A 29 2.23 -11.82 -9.64
N ALA A 30 3.21 -10.95 -9.35
CA ALA A 30 4.41 -10.78 -10.18
C ALA A 30 5.29 -12.04 -10.22
N LEU A 31 5.24 -12.91 -9.20
CA LEU A 31 5.97 -14.17 -9.17
C LEU A 31 5.30 -15.28 -10.00
N GLU A 32 4.01 -15.12 -10.29
CA GLU A 32 3.19 -16.11 -10.98
C GLU A 32 2.86 -15.71 -12.43
N THR A 33 3.36 -14.56 -12.90
CA THR A 33 3.02 -13.98 -14.20
C THR A 33 4.24 -13.47 -14.96
N THR A 34 4.08 -13.19 -16.26
CA THR A 34 5.12 -12.50 -17.02
C THR A 34 5.19 -11.02 -16.65
N LEU A 35 6.35 -10.38 -16.86
CA LEU A 35 6.54 -8.96 -16.60
C LEU A 35 5.42 -8.08 -17.18
N THR A 36 5.05 -8.31 -18.45
CA THR A 36 4.00 -7.54 -19.12
C THR A 36 2.64 -7.69 -18.44
N GLN A 37 2.30 -8.89 -17.99
CA GLN A 37 1.04 -9.15 -17.28
C GLN A 37 1.07 -8.55 -15.87
N GLY A 38 2.17 -8.72 -15.14
CA GLY A 38 2.36 -8.14 -13.81
C GLY A 38 2.19 -6.63 -13.81
N VAL A 39 2.88 -5.92 -14.72
CA VAL A 39 2.75 -4.45 -14.84
C VAL A 39 1.32 -4.02 -15.20
N GLN A 40 0.62 -4.78 -16.06
CA GLN A 40 -0.79 -4.48 -16.37
C GLN A 40 -1.70 -4.69 -15.15
N PHE A 41 -1.46 -5.73 -14.37
CA PHE A 41 -2.18 -6.01 -13.13
C PHE A 41 -1.93 -4.91 -12.09
N GLU A 42 -0.67 -4.56 -11.86
CA GLU A 42 -0.25 -3.50 -10.94
C GLU A 42 -0.92 -2.17 -11.28
N ARG A 43 -0.89 -1.76 -12.56
CA ARG A 43 -1.53 -0.52 -13.01
C ARG A 43 -3.03 -0.50 -12.70
N ARG A 44 -3.74 -1.60 -12.93
CA ARG A 44 -5.18 -1.68 -12.64
C ARG A 44 -5.46 -1.57 -11.16
N LEU A 45 -4.72 -2.30 -10.33
CA LEU A 45 -4.92 -2.29 -8.88
C LEU A 45 -4.56 -0.91 -8.29
N PHE A 46 -3.47 -0.30 -8.78
CA PHE A 46 -3.08 1.05 -8.41
C PHE A 46 -4.16 2.08 -8.75
N HIS A 47 -4.75 2.03 -9.95
CA HIS A 47 -5.85 2.92 -10.31
C HIS A 47 -7.06 2.76 -9.38
N SER A 48 -7.40 1.53 -9.00
CA SER A 48 -8.49 1.28 -8.05
C SER A 48 -8.25 1.91 -6.68
N LEU A 49 -7.00 2.06 -6.25
CA LEU A 49 -6.68 2.67 -4.96
C LEU A 49 -7.10 4.15 -4.86
N PHE A 50 -7.21 4.87 -5.99
CA PHE A 50 -7.66 6.27 -6.02
C PHE A 50 -9.14 6.45 -5.65
N ALA A 51 -9.91 5.36 -5.56
CA ALA A 51 -11.29 5.41 -5.09
C ALA A 51 -11.40 5.55 -3.56
N PHE A 52 -10.34 5.24 -2.80
CA PHE A 52 -10.35 5.17 -1.35
C PHE A 52 -9.94 6.50 -0.67
N GLU A 53 -10.41 6.71 0.56
CA GLU A 53 -10.10 7.90 1.36
C GLU A 53 -8.61 7.97 1.73
N ASP A 54 -8.02 6.82 2.08
CA ASP A 54 -6.60 6.72 2.48
C ASP A 54 -5.65 7.22 1.39
N GLN A 55 -6.01 7.04 0.12
CA GLN A 55 -5.21 7.53 -1.00
C GLN A 55 -5.19 9.06 -1.03
N LYS A 56 -6.35 9.70 -0.83
CA LYS A 56 -6.48 11.17 -0.78
C LYS A 56 -5.77 11.74 0.44
N GLU A 57 -5.96 11.12 1.61
CA GLU A 57 -5.32 11.51 2.86
C GLU A 57 -3.79 11.38 2.77
N GLY A 58 -3.27 10.28 2.21
CA GLY A 58 -1.84 10.10 2.02
C GLY A 58 -1.20 11.19 1.16
N MET A 59 -1.85 11.55 0.05
CA MET A 59 -1.39 12.65 -0.81
C MET A 59 -1.50 14.00 -0.12
N ALA A 60 -2.61 14.29 0.53
CA ALA A 60 -2.83 15.55 1.24
C ALA A 60 -1.80 15.74 2.37
N ALA A 61 -1.62 14.71 3.21
CA ALA A 61 -0.65 14.73 4.30
C ALA A 61 0.78 14.95 3.81
N PHE A 62 1.16 14.37 2.67
CA PHE A 62 2.46 14.58 2.05
C PHE A 62 2.66 16.03 1.60
N VAL A 63 1.67 16.60 0.89
CA VAL A 63 1.70 18.01 0.43
C VAL A 63 1.75 18.98 1.62
N GLU A 64 0.96 18.70 2.67
CA GLU A 64 0.86 19.49 3.90
C GLU A 64 2.02 19.23 4.89
N LYS A 65 2.95 18.31 4.57
CA LYS A 65 4.10 17.93 5.40
C LYS A 65 3.72 17.47 6.83
N ARG A 66 2.59 16.80 6.96
CA ARG A 66 2.11 16.22 8.22
C ARG A 66 2.10 14.68 8.15
N LYS A 67 1.92 14.03 9.30
CA LYS A 67 1.71 12.58 9.33
C LYS A 67 0.29 12.25 8.81
N PRO A 68 0.14 11.25 7.93
CA PRO A 68 -1.17 10.80 7.49
C PRO A 68 -1.92 10.05 8.60
N SER A 69 -3.25 10.15 8.59
CA SER A 69 -4.14 9.37 9.44
C SER A 69 -4.99 8.43 8.60
N PHE A 70 -4.46 7.23 8.37
CA PHE A 70 -5.16 6.20 7.60
C PHE A 70 -6.28 5.54 8.40
N LYS A 71 -7.42 5.31 7.75
CA LYS A 71 -8.63 4.70 8.32
C LYS A 71 -8.98 3.36 7.67
N GLY A 72 -8.28 2.95 6.60
CA GLY A 72 -8.56 1.71 5.87
C GLY A 72 -9.83 1.77 5.05
N LYS A 73 -10.17 2.95 4.53
CA LYS A 73 -11.36 3.22 3.71
C LYS A 73 -11.00 4.10 2.53
#